data_AF-A0A1K1RB31-F1
#
_entry.id   AF-A0A1K1RB31-F1
#
_cell.length_a   1.000
_cell.length_b   1.000
_cell.length_c   1.000
_cell.angle_alpha   90.00
_cell.angle_beta   90.00
_cell.angle_gamma   90.00
#
_symmetry.space_group_name_H-M   'P 1'
#
loop_
_entity.id
_entity.type
_entity.pdbx_description
1 polymer ?
#
loop_
_entity_poly.entity_id
_entity_poly.type
_entity_poly.pdbx_seq_one_letter_code
_entity_poly.pdbx_strand_id
1 'polypeptide(L)'
;MTDGRQMVVFGIGTSRPDKLLQVHNNSIEDNNILASGHAASIWFTALSTLSESKNSAFGRIGLATRSAAFLLTAQSGDFVIHSVTRNGNILFGTGLDEAGTNGVERMRLSYNGNRGINVTSPTAKLHVYGDVRFRGLPTRPETVLVPDENGYICKNNSPVAVPSNTANDVGSFEVQAKELKKELEELRMQIAALRAATMPVAAND
;
A
#
# COMPACT_ATOMS: atom_id res chain seq x y z
N MET A 1 -3.42 56.95 -1.43
CA MET A 1 -4.81 56.46 -1.40
C MET A 1 -4.75 54.96 -1.25
N THR A 2 -4.86 54.47 -0.01
CA THR A 2 -4.94 53.03 0.27
C THR A 2 -6.29 52.54 -0.22
N ASP A 3 -6.28 51.64 -1.20
CA ASP A 3 -7.47 51.04 -1.81
C ASP A 3 -8.30 50.32 -0.74
N GLY A 4 -9.29 51.03 -0.19
CA GLY A 4 -10.16 50.60 0.90
C GLY A 4 -11.23 49.64 0.43
N ARG A 5 -10.84 48.51 -0.17
CA ARG A 5 -11.79 47.44 -0.49
C ARG A 5 -12.39 46.92 0.82
N GLN A 6 -13.65 47.28 1.08
CA GLN A 6 -14.41 46.68 2.18
C GLN A 6 -14.57 45.19 1.90
N MET A 7 -14.09 44.35 2.82
CA MET A 7 -14.39 42.92 2.80
C MET A 7 -15.85 42.73 3.19
N VAL A 8 -16.68 42.28 2.24
CA VAL A 8 -18.07 41.90 2.51
C VAL A 8 -18.08 40.48 3.07
N VAL A 9 -18.76 40.28 4.19
CA VAL A 9 -19.00 38.96 4.80
C VAL A 9 -20.42 38.50 4.48
N PHE A 10 -20.59 37.23 4.11
CA PHE A 10 -21.88 36.63 3.78
C PHE A 10 -22.20 35.47 4.73
N GLY A 11 -23.15 35.71 5.63
CA GLY A 11 -23.74 34.67 6.47
C GLY A 11 -25.10 34.22 5.92
N ILE A 12 -25.24 32.93 5.62
CA ILE A 12 -26.52 32.31 5.26
C ILE A 12 -26.98 31.50 6.47
N GLY A 13 -28.03 31.94 7.13
CA GLY A 13 -28.52 31.34 8.38
C GLY A 13 -27.74 31.71 9.65
N THR A 14 -26.79 32.66 9.55
CA THR A 14 -26.09 33.26 10.71
C THR A 14 -25.93 34.77 10.53
N SER A 15 -26.15 35.56 11.58
CA SER A 15 -25.94 37.01 11.59
C SER A 15 -24.52 37.44 12.00
N ARG A 16 -23.70 36.49 12.46
CA ARG A 16 -22.31 36.72 12.91
C ARG A 16 -21.40 35.66 12.29
N PRO A 17 -21.13 35.71 10.98
CA PRO A 17 -20.27 34.74 10.34
C PRO A 17 -18.81 34.93 10.78
N ASP A 18 -18.11 33.83 11.07
CA ASP A 18 -16.69 33.81 11.45
C ASP A 18 -15.74 33.75 10.24
N LYS A 19 -16.30 33.61 9.05
CA LYS A 19 -15.60 33.48 7.76
C LYS A 19 -16.31 34.34 6.70
N LEU A 20 -15.60 34.66 5.62
CA LEU A 20 -16.14 35.50 4.54
C LEU A 20 -17.42 34.93 3.92
N LEU A 21 -17.55 33.61 3.88
CA LEU A 21 -18.78 32.91 3.53
C LEU A 21 -19.03 31.81 4.57
N GLN A 22 -20.19 31.84 5.21
CA GLN A 22 -20.62 30.80 6.15
C GLN A 22 -22.08 30.43 5.89
N VAL A 23 -22.32 29.13 5.68
CA VAL A 23 -23.66 28.52 5.70
C VAL A 23 -23.82 27.86 7.07
N HIS A 24 -24.84 28.24 7.82
CA HIS A 24 -25.09 27.70 9.15
C HIS A 24 -26.58 27.49 9.40
N ASN A 25 -26.91 26.28 9.79
CA ASN A 25 -28.20 25.83 10.27
C ASN A 25 -27.94 24.80 11.37
N ASN A 26 -28.46 25.05 12.57
CA ASN A 26 -28.30 24.19 13.74
C ASN A 26 -29.54 23.34 14.03
N SER A 27 -30.60 23.49 13.23
CA SER A 27 -31.89 22.86 13.45
C SER A 27 -32.10 21.63 12.55
N ILE A 28 -31.40 21.57 11.42
CA ILE A 28 -31.40 20.46 10.46
C ILE A 28 -30.00 20.29 9.84
N GLU A 29 -29.71 19.12 9.26
CA GLU A 29 -28.40 18.79 8.65
C GLU A 29 -28.10 19.51 7.32
N ASP A 30 -28.97 20.41 6.87
CA ASP A 30 -28.94 21.04 5.54
C ASP A 30 -27.93 22.19 5.39
N ASN A 31 -26.70 22.02 5.89
CA ASN A 31 -25.58 22.94 5.65
C ASN A 31 -24.88 22.66 4.29
N ASN A 32 -25.68 22.44 3.26
CA ASN A 32 -25.23 21.97 1.95
C ASN A 32 -24.91 23.13 1.00
N ILE A 33 -23.96 22.91 0.08
CA ILE A 33 -23.68 23.81 -1.04
C ILE A 33 -23.96 23.04 -2.34
N LEU A 34 -24.87 23.53 -3.17
CA LEU A 34 -25.19 22.94 -4.48
C LEU A 34 -24.51 23.72 -5.59
N ALA A 35 -23.66 23.04 -6.38
CA ALA A 35 -23.12 23.54 -7.63
C ALA A 35 -23.66 22.71 -8.79
N SER A 36 -24.43 23.32 -9.69
CA SER A 36 -25.08 22.66 -10.83
C SER A 36 -24.71 23.33 -12.15
N GLY A 37 -24.59 22.54 -13.22
CA GLY A 37 -24.21 22.99 -14.55
C GLY A 37 -23.22 22.04 -15.22
N HIS A 38 -22.74 22.39 -16.41
CA HIS A 38 -21.74 21.58 -17.09
C HIS A 38 -20.41 21.62 -16.32
N ALA A 39 -19.93 20.45 -15.89
CA ALA A 39 -18.66 20.29 -15.18
C ALA A 39 -18.54 21.16 -13.89
N ALA A 40 -19.60 21.16 -13.06
CA ALA A 40 -19.63 21.88 -11.79
C ALA A 40 -18.42 21.54 -10.89
N SER A 41 -17.77 22.58 -10.35
CA SER A 41 -16.55 22.44 -9.55
C SER A 41 -16.31 23.63 -8.62
N ILE A 42 -15.54 23.40 -7.56
CA ILE A 42 -15.02 24.40 -6.65
C ILE A 42 -13.50 24.48 -6.84
N TRP A 43 -12.99 25.69 -7.05
CA TRP A 43 -11.57 25.97 -7.28
C TRP A 43 -10.90 26.55 -6.04
N PHE A 44 -9.67 26.14 -5.80
CA PHE A 44 -8.79 26.65 -4.76
C PHE A 44 -7.50 27.14 -5.42
N THR A 45 -7.13 28.40 -5.18
CA THR A 45 -5.89 28.96 -5.72
C THR A 45 -5.33 30.02 -4.78
N ALA A 46 -4.00 30.17 -4.79
CA ALA A 46 -3.32 31.28 -4.11
C ALA A 46 -3.40 32.61 -4.88
N LEU A 47 -3.94 32.61 -6.11
CA LEU A 47 -4.07 33.80 -6.94
C LEU A 47 -5.46 34.43 -6.81
N SER A 48 -5.58 35.72 -7.10
CA SER A 48 -6.87 36.43 -7.12
C SER A 48 -7.74 36.09 -8.35
N THR A 49 -7.18 35.35 -9.30
CA THR A 49 -7.84 34.91 -10.53
C THR A 49 -7.45 33.47 -10.85
N LEU A 50 -8.26 32.79 -11.65
CA LEU A 50 -7.85 31.52 -12.24
C LEU A 50 -6.75 31.80 -13.26
N SER A 51 -5.53 31.38 -12.97
CA SER A 51 -4.43 31.35 -13.94
C SER A 51 -4.26 29.94 -14.49
N GLU A 52 -4.01 29.84 -15.79
CA GLU A 52 -3.64 28.56 -16.41
C GLU A 52 -2.22 28.09 -16.02
N SER A 53 -1.44 28.95 -15.35
CA SER A 53 -0.09 28.62 -14.89
C SER A 53 -0.13 27.60 -13.74
N LYS A 54 0.15 26.32 -14.07
CA LYS A 54 0.21 25.19 -13.13
C LYS A 54 1.37 25.25 -12.11
N ASN A 55 2.06 26.39 -12.04
CA ASN A 55 3.20 26.61 -11.13
C ASN A 55 2.78 27.20 -9.78
N SER A 56 1.57 27.75 -9.63
CA SER A 56 1.08 28.21 -8.32
C SER A 56 0.27 27.10 -7.62
N ALA A 57 -0.03 27.28 -6.34
CA ALA A 57 -0.93 26.37 -5.62
C ALA A 57 -2.33 26.44 -6.24
N PHE A 58 -2.78 25.32 -6.82
CA PHE A 58 -4.04 25.15 -7.52
C PHE A 58 -4.62 23.78 -7.20
N GLY A 59 -5.83 23.78 -6.67
CA GLY A 59 -6.59 22.57 -6.36
C GLY A 59 -8.04 22.71 -6.79
N ARG A 60 -8.72 21.59 -6.96
CA ARG A 60 -10.09 21.60 -7.40
C ARG A 60 -10.85 20.35 -6.98
N ILE A 61 -12.14 20.52 -6.71
CA ILE A 61 -13.10 19.44 -6.46
C ILE A 61 -14.26 19.61 -7.46
N GLY A 62 -14.72 18.55 -8.11
CA GLY A 62 -15.86 18.67 -9.04
C GLY A 62 -16.35 17.37 -9.64
N LEU A 63 -17.43 17.45 -10.41
CA LEU A 63 -18.08 16.33 -11.08
C LEU A 63 -17.79 16.33 -12.58
N ALA A 64 -17.12 15.30 -13.08
CA ALA A 64 -16.85 15.16 -14.50
C ALA A 64 -18.17 14.83 -15.22
N THR A 65 -18.53 15.64 -16.21
CA THR A 65 -19.80 15.48 -16.96
C THR A 65 -19.59 14.99 -18.40
N ARG A 66 -18.34 14.70 -18.79
CA ARG A 66 -17.95 14.17 -20.09
C ARG A 66 -16.54 13.57 -20.03
N SER A 67 -16.17 12.83 -21.07
CA SER A 67 -14.81 12.33 -21.25
C SER A 67 -13.79 13.48 -21.25
N ALA A 68 -12.67 13.26 -20.56
CA ALA A 68 -11.58 14.19 -20.35
C ALA A 68 -11.98 15.50 -19.64
N ALA A 69 -13.09 15.52 -18.89
CA ALA A 69 -13.37 16.62 -17.98
C ALA A 69 -12.38 16.57 -16.81
N PHE A 70 -11.54 17.60 -16.69
CA PHE A 70 -10.63 17.86 -15.56
C PHE A 70 -9.39 16.98 -15.46
N LEU A 71 -9.56 15.67 -15.68
CA LEU A 71 -8.48 14.69 -15.84
C LEU A 71 -8.65 14.03 -17.21
N LEU A 72 -7.54 13.67 -17.86
CA LEU A 72 -7.55 13.09 -19.22
C LEU A 72 -8.35 11.78 -19.29
N THR A 73 -8.41 11.02 -18.20
CA THR A 73 -9.09 9.72 -18.13
C THR A 73 -10.49 9.79 -17.55
N ALA A 74 -10.90 10.95 -17.01
CA ALA A 74 -12.21 11.07 -16.37
C ALA A 74 -13.35 10.87 -17.37
N GLN A 75 -14.40 10.20 -16.94
CA GLN A 75 -15.64 9.97 -17.66
C GLN A 75 -16.80 10.74 -17.02
N SER A 76 -17.92 10.80 -17.72
CA SER A 76 -19.15 11.37 -17.14
C SER A 76 -19.58 10.57 -15.91
N GLY A 77 -19.80 11.25 -14.78
CA GLY A 77 -20.18 10.65 -13.50
C GLY A 77 -19.03 10.58 -12.48
N ASP A 78 -17.77 10.78 -12.89
CA ASP A 78 -16.65 10.71 -11.95
C ASP A 78 -16.64 11.92 -11.01
N PHE A 79 -16.56 11.65 -9.70
CA PHE A 79 -16.21 12.67 -8.72
C PHE A 79 -14.69 12.83 -8.65
N VAL A 80 -14.20 14.06 -8.80
CA VAL A 80 -12.78 14.35 -8.96
C VAL A 80 -12.30 15.28 -7.85
N ILE A 81 -11.28 14.83 -7.12
CA ILE A 81 -10.40 15.67 -6.29
C ILE A 81 -9.06 15.74 -7.01
N HIS A 82 -8.62 16.93 -7.39
CA HIS A 82 -7.45 17.11 -8.25
C HIS A 82 -6.55 18.23 -7.74
N SER A 83 -5.30 17.88 -7.44
CA SER A 83 -4.21 18.85 -7.32
C SER A 83 -3.72 19.21 -8.73
N VAL A 84 -3.98 20.44 -9.16
CA VAL A 84 -3.66 20.91 -10.52
C VAL A 84 -2.21 21.42 -10.62
N THR A 85 -1.61 21.79 -9.48
CA THR A 85 -0.20 22.19 -9.40
C THR A 85 0.73 21.07 -9.87
N ARG A 86 1.74 21.40 -10.69
CA ARG A 86 2.64 20.44 -11.38
C ARG A 86 3.29 19.40 -10.44
N ASN A 87 3.59 19.78 -9.21
CA ASN A 87 4.17 18.89 -8.19
C ASN A 87 3.31 18.83 -6.91
N GLY A 88 2.03 19.19 -7.02
CA GLY A 88 1.12 19.17 -5.88
C GLY A 88 0.66 17.75 -5.56
N ASN A 89 0.51 17.48 -4.26
CA ASN A 89 0.08 16.18 -3.74
C ASN A 89 -1.35 16.30 -3.21
N ILE A 90 -2.04 15.17 -3.05
CA ILE A 90 -3.28 15.09 -2.26
C ILE A 90 -2.92 14.44 -0.93
N LEU A 91 -3.18 15.15 0.17
CA LEU A 91 -2.85 14.71 1.53
C LEU A 91 -4.12 14.46 2.33
N PHE A 92 -4.08 13.45 3.20
CA PHE A 92 -5.11 13.10 4.15
C PHE A 92 -4.49 13.06 5.55
N GLY A 93 -5.08 13.76 6.50
CA GLY A 93 -4.54 13.89 7.85
C GLY A 93 -5.61 13.86 8.94
N THR A 94 -5.17 13.64 10.17
CA THR A 94 -6.01 13.57 11.37
C THR A 94 -5.30 14.15 12.58
N GLY A 95 -6.05 14.65 13.56
CA GLY A 95 -5.49 15.17 14.80
C GLY A 95 -4.65 16.43 14.59
N LEU A 96 -3.82 16.74 15.59
CA LEU A 96 -2.86 17.84 15.55
C LEU A 96 -1.44 17.31 15.74
N ASP A 97 -0.45 18.03 15.21
CA ASP A 97 0.96 17.84 15.52
C ASP A 97 1.25 18.12 17.00
N GLU A 98 2.46 17.82 17.46
CA GLU A 98 2.84 17.99 18.87
C GLU A 98 2.70 19.43 19.36
N ALA A 99 2.83 20.41 18.45
CA ALA A 99 2.65 21.83 18.73
C ALA A 99 1.18 22.27 18.73
N GLY A 100 0.23 21.45 18.28
CA GLY A 100 -1.18 21.80 18.19
C GLY A 100 -1.53 22.75 17.03
N THR A 101 -0.62 22.92 16.07
CA THR A 101 -0.70 23.95 15.02
C THR A 101 -1.10 23.42 13.66
N ASN A 102 -0.75 22.18 13.33
CA ASN A 102 -1.02 21.57 12.03
C ASN A 102 -1.66 20.20 12.19
N GLY A 103 -2.33 19.71 11.15
CA GLY A 103 -2.77 18.31 11.12
C GLY A 103 -1.62 17.33 10.87
N VAL A 104 -1.76 16.10 11.35
CA VAL A 104 -0.78 15.02 11.08
C VAL A 104 -1.17 14.27 9.82
N GLU A 105 -0.28 14.24 8.82
CA GLU A 105 -0.46 13.46 7.59
C GLU A 105 -0.50 11.94 7.90
N ARG A 106 -1.52 11.25 7.40
CA ARG A 106 -1.70 9.80 7.54
C ARG A 106 -1.66 9.07 6.20
N MET A 107 -2.03 9.74 5.10
CA MET A 107 -1.93 9.19 3.75
C MET A 107 -1.67 10.31 2.75
N ARG A 108 -0.95 9.97 1.67
CA ARG A 108 -0.77 10.84 0.52
C ARG A 108 -0.88 10.13 -0.81
N LEU A 109 -1.33 10.88 -1.81
CA LEU A 109 -1.06 10.62 -3.22
C LEU A 109 -0.07 11.66 -3.71
N SER A 110 1.14 11.21 -3.99
CA SER A 110 2.24 12.03 -4.49
C SER A 110 2.05 12.37 -5.98
N TYR A 111 2.55 13.52 -6.42
CA TYR A 111 2.47 13.98 -7.82
C TYR A 111 3.12 13.00 -8.82
N ASN A 112 4.08 12.17 -8.35
CA ASN A 112 4.71 11.11 -9.14
C ASN A 112 3.89 9.80 -9.19
N GLY A 113 2.68 9.78 -8.63
CA GLY A 113 1.74 8.65 -8.63
C GLY A 113 1.98 7.61 -7.52
N ASN A 114 2.85 7.91 -6.55
CA ASN A 114 3.11 7.04 -5.40
C ASN A 114 2.11 7.31 -4.28
N ARG A 115 1.71 6.25 -3.56
CA ARG A 115 0.80 6.33 -2.41
C ARG A 115 1.58 6.02 -1.14
N GLY A 116 1.55 6.95 -0.20
CA GLY A 116 2.15 6.78 1.12
C GLY A 116 1.08 6.59 2.19
N ILE A 117 1.28 5.66 3.12
CA ILE A 117 0.48 5.55 4.36
C ILE A 117 1.47 5.64 5.53
N ASN A 118 1.28 6.63 6.39
CA ASN A 118 2.23 7.04 7.44
C ASN A 118 3.67 7.29 6.92
N VAL A 119 3.82 7.68 5.65
CA VAL A 119 5.10 8.01 5.01
C VAL A 119 4.93 9.25 4.15
N THR A 120 5.75 10.27 4.37
CA THR A 120 5.71 11.55 3.64
C THR A 120 6.49 11.53 2.32
N SER A 121 7.47 10.61 2.18
CA SER A 121 8.30 10.45 0.98
C SER A 121 8.24 9.02 0.43
N PRO A 122 7.13 8.61 -0.21
CA PRO A 122 6.97 7.24 -0.69
C PRO A 122 7.88 6.95 -1.90
N THR A 123 8.72 5.92 -1.77
CA THR A 123 9.68 5.45 -2.79
C THR A 123 9.08 4.36 -3.71
N ALA A 124 7.96 3.76 -3.31
CA ALA A 124 7.22 2.75 -4.05
C ALA A 124 5.81 3.23 -4.45
N LYS A 125 5.16 2.54 -5.40
CA LYS A 125 3.78 2.86 -5.81
C LYS A 125 2.79 2.82 -4.65
N LEU A 126 3.00 1.92 -3.70
CA LEU A 126 2.38 1.91 -2.39
C LEU A 126 3.50 1.69 -1.36
N HIS A 127 3.73 2.65 -0.47
CA HIS A 127 4.69 2.56 0.62
C HIS A 127 3.95 2.80 1.93
N VAL A 128 3.95 1.79 2.80
CA VAL A 128 3.32 1.85 4.12
C VAL A 128 4.41 1.73 5.18
N TYR A 129 4.42 2.65 6.14
CA TYR A 129 5.25 2.52 7.34
C TYR A 129 4.40 1.99 8.49
N GLY A 130 4.64 0.72 8.83
CA GLY A 130 3.86 -0.07 9.78
C GLY A 130 3.29 -1.35 9.15
N ASP A 131 2.51 -2.07 9.94
CA ASP A 131 1.94 -3.36 9.54
C ASP A 131 0.83 -3.23 8.49
N VAL A 132 0.77 -4.20 7.57
CA VAL A 132 -0.28 -4.31 6.56
C VAL A 132 -1.03 -5.62 6.72
N ARG A 133 -2.36 -5.56 6.81
CA ARG A 133 -3.22 -6.74 6.91
C ARG A 133 -4.10 -6.89 5.66
N PHE A 134 -3.85 -7.93 4.88
CA PHE A 134 -4.76 -8.37 3.82
C PHE A 134 -5.80 -9.36 4.37
N ARG A 135 -7.06 -9.22 3.98
CA ARG A 135 -8.16 -10.13 4.34
C ARG A 135 -8.80 -10.69 3.07
N GLY A 136 -9.36 -11.90 3.16
CA GLY A 136 -10.04 -12.54 2.02
C GLY A 136 -9.11 -12.92 0.87
N LEU A 137 -7.84 -13.22 1.15
CA LEU A 137 -6.94 -13.76 0.13
C LEU A 137 -7.48 -15.12 -0.34
N PRO A 138 -7.70 -15.32 -1.65
CA PRO A 138 -8.15 -16.62 -2.14
C PRO A 138 -7.09 -17.67 -1.84
N THR A 139 -7.47 -18.75 -1.16
CA THR A 139 -6.59 -19.88 -0.93
C THR A 139 -6.36 -20.60 -2.26
N ARG A 140 -5.25 -20.26 -2.92
CA ARG A 140 -4.74 -21.02 -4.05
C ARG A 140 -3.60 -21.89 -3.54
N PRO A 141 -3.55 -23.18 -3.92
CA PRO A 141 -2.54 -24.11 -3.42
C PRO A 141 -1.09 -23.64 -3.62
N GLU A 142 -0.85 -22.70 -4.55
CA GLU A 142 0.49 -22.29 -4.98
C GLU A 142 0.87 -20.85 -4.62
N THR A 143 -0.03 -20.02 -4.06
CA THR A 143 0.25 -18.58 -3.91
C THR A 143 0.54 -18.19 -2.48
N VAL A 144 1.79 -18.39 -2.05
CA VAL A 144 2.33 -17.68 -0.88
C VAL A 144 2.84 -16.32 -1.38
N LEU A 145 2.37 -15.25 -0.73
CA LEU A 145 2.93 -13.92 -0.90
C LEU A 145 4.21 -13.84 -0.05
N VAL A 146 5.34 -13.56 -0.69
CA VAL A 146 6.65 -13.49 -0.01
C VAL A 146 7.21 -12.08 -0.21
N PRO A 147 7.72 -11.41 0.85
CA PRO A 147 8.48 -10.18 0.66
C PRO A 147 9.86 -10.48 0.06
N ASP A 148 10.33 -9.66 -0.87
CA ASP A 148 11.74 -9.67 -1.29
C ASP A 148 12.66 -8.97 -0.27
N GLU A 149 13.95 -8.88 -0.58
CA GLU A 149 14.95 -8.21 0.27
C GLU A 149 14.65 -6.72 0.55
N ASN A 150 13.83 -6.09 -0.29
CA ASN A 150 13.42 -4.69 -0.18
C ASN A 150 11.99 -4.54 0.39
N GLY A 151 11.36 -5.64 0.82
CA GLY A 151 10.02 -5.65 1.38
C GLY A 151 8.88 -5.58 0.35
N TYR A 152 9.16 -5.73 -0.95
CA TYR A 152 8.10 -5.82 -1.96
C TYR A 152 7.48 -7.20 -1.95
N ILE A 153 6.14 -7.26 -1.93
CA ILE A 153 5.41 -8.52 -2.02
C ILE A 153 5.45 -9.05 -3.44
N CYS A 154 6.03 -10.24 -3.62
CA CYS A 154 6.01 -10.98 -4.87
C CYS A 154 5.18 -12.27 -4.75
N LYS A 155 4.70 -12.78 -5.90
CA LYS A 155 4.27 -14.16 -5.97
C LYS A 155 5.53 -15.01 -6.00
N ASN A 156 5.62 -16.03 -5.14
CA ASN A 156 6.70 -16.98 -5.34
C ASN A 156 6.47 -17.73 -6.66
N ASN A 157 7.34 -17.51 -7.64
CA ASN A 157 7.35 -18.23 -8.92
C ASN A 157 8.21 -19.50 -8.85
N SER A 158 8.95 -19.73 -7.76
CA SER A 158 9.29 -21.10 -7.39
C SER A 158 8.05 -21.72 -6.77
N PRO A 159 7.74 -23.00 -7.02
CA PRO A 159 6.90 -23.73 -6.09
C PRO A 159 7.51 -23.44 -4.72
N VAL A 160 6.78 -22.74 -3.84
CA VAL A 160 7.07 -22.94 -2.43
C VAL A 160 6.85 -24.43 -2.33
N ALA A 161 7.93 -25.19 -2.19
CA ALA A 161 7.85 -26.43 -1.46
C ALA A 161 7.35 -25.98 -0.09
N VAL A 162 6.03 -25.83 0.04
CA VAL A 162 5.38 -26.26 1.25
C VAL A 162 5.92 -27.66 1.31
N PRO A 163 6.77 -28.01 2.28
CA PRO A 163 7.07 -29.41 2.47
C PRO A 163 5.70 -30.01 2.79
N SER A 164 5.01 -30.47 1.76
CA SER A 164 4.08 -31.57 1.90
C SER A 164 5.01 -32.67 2.38
N ASN A 165 5.03 -32.87 3.70
CA ASN A 165 5.88 -33.83 4.39
C ASN A 165 5.50 -35.28 4.01
N THR A 166 5.16 -35.56 2.75
CA THR A 166 4.60 -36.85 2.36
C THR A 166 4.91 -37.35 0.95
N ALA A 167 5.45 -36.56 0.00
CA ALA A 167 5.62 -37.09 -1.36
C ALA A 167 7.04 -37.04 -1.94
N ASN A 168 7.74 -35.90 -1.86
CA ASN A 168 8.99 -35.74 -2.64
C ASN A 168 10.29 -35.94 -1.84
N ASP A 169 10.26 -35.77 -0.51
CA ASP A 169 11.42 -35.97 0.37
C ASP A 169 11.45 -37.36 1.02
N VAL A 170 10.30 -37.97 1.30
CA VAL A 170 10.27 -39.29 1.95
C VAL A 170 10.86 -40.37 1.03
N GLY A 171 10.57 -40.31 -0.28
CA GLY A 171 11.09 -41.28 -1.23
C GLY A 171 12.62 -41.24 -1.39
N SER A 172 13.23 -40.05 -1.42
CA SER A 172 14.68 -39.90 -1.52
C SER A 172 15.39 -40.27 -0.22
N PHE A 173 14.83 -39.93 0.94
CA PHE A 173 15.34 -40.36 2.25
C PHE A 173 15.15 -41.86 2.51
N GLU A 174 14.07 -42.47 2.03
CA GLU A 174 13.86 -43.93 2.10
C GLU A 174 14.86 -44.69 1.24
N VAL A 175 15.19 -44.17 0.05
CA VAL A 175 16.24 -44.75 -0.82
C VAL A 175 17.61 -44.64 -0.15
N GLN A 176 17.95 -43.47 0.39
CA GLN A 176 19.21 -43.27 1.12
C GLN A 176 19.30 -44.18 2.36
N ALA A 177 18.21 -44.32 3.13
CA ALA A 177 18.16 -45.20 4.29
C ALA A 177 18.27 -46.68 3.92
N LYS A 178 17.77 -47.10 2.75
CA LYS A 178 17.95 -48.47 2.25
C LYS A 178 19.39 -48.72 1.82
N GLU A 179 20.02 -47.78 1.14
CA GLU A 179 21.41 -47.93 0.69
C GLU A 179 22.37 -47.97 1.88
N LEU A 180 22.22 -47.06 2.86
CA LEU A 180 23.01 -47.09 4.10
C LEU A 180 22.84 -48.39 4.88
N LYS A 181 21.63 -48.97 4.93
CA LYS A 181 21.40 -50.27 5.59
C LYS A 181 22.10 -51.41 4.86
N LYS A 182 22.17 -51.36 3.53
CA LYS A 182 22.85 -52.36 2.71
C LYS A 182 24.37 -52.29 2.92
N GLU A 183 24.95 -51.09 2.86
CA GLU A 183 26.38 -50.88 3.14
C GLU A 183 26.76 -51.35 4.55
N LEU A 184 25.90 -51.11 5.55
CA LEU A 184 26.13 -51.56 6.92
C LEU A 184 26.19 -53.09 7.05
N GLU A 185 25.32 -53.82 6.36
CA GLU A 185 25.36 -55.28 6.40
C GLU A 185 26.55 -55.87 5.63
N GLU A 186 26.96 -55.22 4.56
CA GLU A 186 28.14 -55.64 3.82
C GLU A 186 29.42 -55.50 4.65
N LEU A 187 29.55 -54.38 5.40
CA LEU A 187 30.64 -54.18 6.36
C LEU A 187 30.61 -55.20 7.51
N ARG A 188 29.42 -55.54 8.02
CA ARG A 188 29.27 -56.59 9.06
C ARG A 188 29.76 -57.95 8.57
N MET A 189 29.41 -58.33 7.34
CA MET A 189 29.88 -59.57 6.74
C MET A 189 31.40 -59.56 6.51
N GLN A 190 31.98 -58.46 6.05
CA GLN A 190 33.42 -58.32 5.86
C GLN A 190 34.19 -58.47 7.19
N ILE A 191 33.70 -57.85 8.27
CA ILE A 191 34.31 -57.97 9.61
C ILE A 191 34.17 -59.41 10.14
N ALA A 192 33.04 -60.08 9.92
CA ALA A 192 32.84 -61.47 10.32
C ALA A 192 33.80 -62.43 9.58
N ALA A 193 34.00 -62.23 8.28
CA ALA A 193 34.94 -62.99 7.47
C ALA A 193 36.40 -62.77 7.91
N LEU A 194 36.78 -61.53 8.22
CA LEU A 194 38.10 -61.19 8.77
C LEU A 194 38.35 -61.86 10.13
N ARG A 195 37.35 -61.89 11.01
CA ARG A 195 37.43 -62.61 12.30
C ARG A 195 37.57 -64.12 12.14
N ALA A 196 36.90 -64.71 11.14
CA ALA A 196 37.05 -66.13 10.83
C ALA A 196 38.44 -66.45 10.24
N ALA A 197 39.02 -65.54 9.45
CA ALA A 197 40.35 -65.69 8.86
C ALA A 197 41.51 -65.48 9.84
N THR A 198 41.29 -64.81 10.98
CA THR A 198 42.32 -64.57 12.01
C THR A 198 42.37 -65.63 13.12
N MET A 199 41.59 -66.71 13.05
CA MET A 199 41.83 -67.89 13.88
C MET A 199 42.67 -68.92 13.10
N PRO A 200 43.96 -69.03 13.40
CA PRO A 200 44.42 -70.27 14.02
C PRO A 200 45.59 -70.07 15.00
N VAL A 201 45.42 -70.45 16.26
CA VAL A 201 46.41 -71.26 17.00
C VAL A 201 45.61 -72.16 17.92
N ALA A 202 45.31 -73.37 17.45
CA ALA A 202 45.16 -74.50 18.36
C ALA A 202 46.51 -74.63 19.08
N ALA A 203 46.51 -74.37 20.39
CA ALA A 203 47.63 -74.74 21.23
C ALA A 203 47.72 -76.27 21.20
N ASN A 204 48.72 -76.78 20.49
CA ASN A 204 49.24 -78.11 20.72
C ASN A 204 50.08 -78.06 22.01
N ASP A 205 49.66 -78.82 23.02
CA ASP A 205 50.50 -79.64 23.90
C ASP A 205 49.62 -80.74 24.52
#